data_AF-A0A1J5AZM5-F1
#
_entry.id   AF-A0A1J5AZM5-F1
#
_cell.length_a   1.000
_cell.length_b   1.000
_cell.length_c   1.000
_cell.angle_alpha   90.00
_cell.angle_beta   90.00
_cell.angle_gamma   90.00
#
_symmetry.space_group_name_H-M   'P 1'
#
loop_
_entity.id
_entity.type
_entity.pdbx_description
1 polymer ?
#
loop_
_entity_poly.entity_id
_entity_poly.type
_entity_poly.pdbx_seq_one_letter_code
_entity_poly.pdbx_strand_id
1 'polypeptide(L)'
;MKKTLFILSLLFIINGIATACTYKTPNTKDNIKNNSKESKITADKIIKQIQKDEPVYYKDAVISGDLDFTAIKAENDESIGEYRSYINSSITFINCSFEGKLIASRKDTDNKANHYVTFSKNLTFINSEFKAEVNFSESNIIGIVNFAGSTFDEITSFEGAVFFSKSTFFSESNFKKELKFQRTVFEGNAEFLKCTFEGITSFQSAVLKGNAQFGATKFEQYADFTNIIVNGAVYFNYAEFFKQAIFDNGTFFGRFEFIQSIFHYIAEFKNNTFYGKTKFTQANFGGKTFFDNSVFYNGKPNTEDIITTKDTDFTLENTIYIESQKLENFK
;
A
#
# COMPACT_ATOMS: atom_id res chain seq x y z
N MET A 1 -54.23 2.38 -51.67
CA MET A 1 -53.12 3.37 -51.74
C MET A 1 -53.04 4.16 -50.45
N LYS A 2 -52.11 3.82 -49.57
CA LYS A 2 -51.54 4.70 -48.53
C LYS A 2 -50.28 4.01 -47.98
N LYS A 3 -49.18 4.77 -47.98
CA LYS A 3 -47.82 4.44 -47.53
C LYS A 3 -47.78 4.33 -45.99
N THR A 4 -46.72 3.73 -45.44
CA THR A 4 -45.77 4.25 -44.40
C THR A 4 -44.98 3.05 -43.84
N LEU A 5 -43.74 2.81 -44.27
CA LEU A 5 -42.42 3.32 -43.82
C LEU A 5 -41.80 2.54 -42.63
N PHE A 6 -40.63 1.96 -42.93
CA PHE A 6 -39.66 1.24 -42.12
C PHE A 6 -39.16 2.01 -40.89
N ILE A 7 -38.97 1.32 -39.75
CA ILE A 7 -37.80 1.52 -38.86
C ILE A 7 -37.32 0.15 -38.39
N LEU A 8 -36.10 -0.20 -38.81
CA LEU A 8 -35.27 -1.28 -38.30
C LEU A 8 -34.56 -0.78 -37.03
N SER A 9 -34.64 -1.50 -35.92
CA SER A 9 -33.60 -1.43 -34.88
C SER A 9 -33.33 -2.84 -34.37
N LEU A 10 -32.18 -3.36 -34.80
CA LEU A 10 -31.66 -4.68 -34.50
C LEU A 10 -30.98 -4.64 -33.12
N LEU A 11 -31.20 -5.68 -32.34
CA LEU A 11 -30.53 -5.97 -31.07
C LEU A 11 -29.00 -5.83 -31.18
N PHE A 12 -28.39 -5.06 -30.26
CA PHE A 12 -26.96 -5.20 -29.97
C PHE A 12 -26.77 -6.14 -28.78
N ILE A 13 -26.06 -7.23 -29.06
CA ILE A 13 -25.52 -8.21 -28.14
C ILE A 13 -24.37 -7.55 -27.36
N ILE A 14 -24.48 -7.45 -26.03
CA ILE A 14 -23.35 -7.07 -25.17
C ILE A 14 -22.63 -8.36 -24.77
N ASN A 15 -21.66 -8.78 -25.58
CA ASN A 15 -20.63 -9.71 -25.13
C ASN A 15 -19.49 -8.89 -24.50
N GLY A 16 -19.33 -9.06 -23.19
CA GLY A 16 -18.19 -8.53 -22.45
C GLY A 16 -16.90 -9.21 -22.89
N ILE A 17 -16.01 -8.43 -23.48
CA ILE A 17 -14.60 -8.80 -23.62
C ILE A 17 -13.84 -7.94 -22.63
N ALA A 18 -13.32 -8.59 -21.59
CA ALA A 18 -12.30 -8.02 -20.73
C ALA A 18 -11.04 -7.79 -21.59
N THR A 19 -10.75 -6.53 -21.90
CA THR A 19 -9.46 -6.14 -22.45
C THR A 19 -8.42 -6.22 -21.34
N ALA A 20 -7.75 -7.38 -21.28
CA ALA A 20 -6.47 -7.50 -20.60
C ALA A 20 -5.44 -6.63 -21.36
N CYS A 21 -5.07 -5.48 -20.81
CA CYS A 21 -3.87 -4.78 -21.22
C CYS A 21 -2.66 -5.60 -20.75
N THR A 22 -2.26 -6.59 -21.54
CA THR A 22 -0.97 -7.24 -21.38
C THR A 22 0.12 -6.26 -21.79
N TYR A 23 0.82 -5.67 -20.83
CA TYR A 23 2.12 -5.05 -21.08
C TYR A 23 3.07 -6.16 -21.54
N LYS A 24 3.33 -6.22 -22.85
CA LYS A 24 4.45 -7.00 -23.39
C LYS A 24 5.73 -6.25 -23.05
N THR A 25 6.59 -6.85 -22.24
CA THR A 25 7.99 -6.43 -22.14
C THR A 25 8.64 -6.61 -23.51
N PRO A 26 9.26 -5.57 -24.10
CA PRO A 26 10.08 -5.75 -25.28
C PRO A 26 11.32 -6.54 -24.86
N ASN A 27 11.45 -7.73 -25.41
CA ASN A 27 12.65 -8.54 -25.30
C ASN A 27 13.66 -7.99 -26.32
N THR A 28 14.42 -6.97 -25.92
CA THR A 28 15.58 -6.49 -26.70
C THR A 28 16.81 -6.53 -25.82
N LYS A 29 17.62 -7.58 -26.01
CA LYS A 29 19.06 -7.53 -25.76
C LYS A 29 19.68 -6.61 -26.82
N ASP A 30 19.48 -5.31 -26.67
CA ASP A 30 20.24 -4.31 -27.40
C ASP A 30 21.06 -3.52 -26.38
N ASN A 31 22.38 -3.56 -26.57
CA ASN A 31 23.36 -2.77 -25.85
C ASN A 31 23.12 -1.27 -26.10
N ILE A 32 22.23 -0.66 -25.32
CA ILE A 32 22.12 0.78 -25.22
C ILE A 32 23.16 1.22 -24.18
N LYS A 33 24.29 1.73 -24.66
CA LYS A 33 25.15 2.60 -23.84
C LYS A 33 24.31 3.83 -23.47
N ASN A 34 23.71 3.83 -22.27
CA ASN A 34 23.06 5.00 -21.68
C ASN A 34 24.12 6.07 -21.41
N ASN A 35 24.33 6.92 -22.41
CA ASN A 35 25.09 8.17 -22.31
C ASN A 35 24.13 9.37 -22.16
N SER A 36 23.02 9.22 -21.43
CA SER A 36 22.29 10.36 -20.88
C SER A 36 23.03 10.80 -19.63
N LYS A 37 23.69 11.95 -19.69
CA LYS A 37 24.37 12.55 -18.54
C LYS A 37 23.30 12.88 -17.49
N GLU A 38 23.11 12.01 -16.49
CA GLU A 38 22.14 12.22 -15.41
C GLU A 38 22.36 13.61 -14.79
N SER A 39 21.30 14.40 -14.70
CA SER A 39 21.41 15.74 -14.15
C SER A 39 21.56 15.64 -12.63
N LYS A 40 22.69 16.12 -12.09
CA LYS A 40 22.89 16.19 -10.65
C LYS A 40 22.21 17.45 -10.10
N ILE A 41 21.25 17.26 -9.21
CA ILE A 41 20.46 18.31 -8.56
C ILE A 41 20.73 18.24 -7.05
N THR A 42 20.85 19.38 -6.39
CA THR A 42 20.99 19.41 -4.93
C THR A 42 19.63 19.52 -4.26
N ALA A 43 19.45 18.88 -3.11
CA ALA A 43 18.25 19.00 -2.30
C ALA A 43 17.93 20.48 -1.97
N ASP A 44 18.94 21.29 -1.64
CA ASP A 44 18.80 22.74 -1.42
C ASP A 44 18.11 23.48 -2.57
N LYS A 45 18.40 23.09 -3.81
CA LYS A 45 17.75 23.71 -4.99
C LYS A 45 16.26 23.37 -5.02
N ILE A 46 15.90 22.14 -4.66
CA ILE A 46 14.51 21.67 -4.61
C ILE A 46 13.77 22.37 -3.47
N ILE A 47 14.36 22.44 -2.28
CA ILE A 47 13.78 23.15 -1.13
C ILE A 47 13.53 24.63 -1.47
N LYS A 48 14.46 25.30 -2.15
CA LYS A 48 14.27 26.69 -2.62
C LYS A 48 13.15 26.85 -3.65
N GLN A 49 12.85 25.83 -4.47
CA GLN A 49 11.70 25.85 -5.38
C GLN A 49 10.39 25.71 -4.59
N ILE A 50 10.35 24.76 -3.64
CA ILE A 50 9.17 24.53 -2.79
C ILE A 50 8.84 25.78 -1.96
N GLN A 51 9.84 26.46 -1.39
CA GLN A 51 9.64 27.71 -0.63
C GLN A 51 9.06 28.87 -1.46
N LYS A 52 9.11 28.76 -2.80
CA LYS A 52 8.51 29.74 -3.73
C LYS A 52 7.16 29.28 -4.27
N ASP A 53 6.61 28.18 -3.74
CA ASP A 53 5.41 27.49 -4.25
C ASP A 53 5.53 27.08 -5.74
N GLU A 54 6.76 26.92 -6.24
CA GLU A 54 7.02 26.45 -7.60
C GLU A 54 6.80 24.92 -7.65
N PRO A 55 6.10 24.38 -8.67
CA PRO A 55 6.02 22.94 -8.88
C PRO A 55 7.40 22.31 -9.04
N VAL A 56 7.61 21.17 -8.40
CA VAL A 56 8.84 20.38 -8.51
C VAL A 56 8.63 19.28 -9.54
N TYR A 57 9.41 19.31 -10.61
CA TYR A 57 9.41 18.26 -11.63
C TYR A 57 10.85 17.94 -12.04
N TYR A 58 11.28 16.70 -11.79
CA TYR A 58 12.57 16.19 -12.25
C TYR A 58 12.42 14.80 -12.86
N LYS A 59 13.18 14.55 -13.91
CA LYS A 59 13.23 13.27 -14.60
C LYS A 59 14.68 12.88 -14.91
N ASP A 60 15.01 11.60 -14.76
CA ASP A 60 16.34 11.04 -15.09
C ASP A 60 17.47 11.83 -14.38
N ALA A 61 17.32 12.03 -13.06
CA ALA A 61 18.17 12.92 -12.25
C ALA A 61 18.69 12.24 -10.98
N VAL A 62 19.86 12.68 -10.53
CA VAL A 62 20.44 12.30 -9.23
C VAL A 62 20.31 13.46 -8.26
N ILE A 63 19.60 13.22 -7.16
CA ILE A 63 19.37 14.19 -6.10
C ILE A 63 20.40 13.95 -5.00
N SER A 64 21.20 14.98 -4.73
CA SER A 64 22.28 14.95 -3.75
C SER A 64 21.98 15.78 -2.52
N GLY A 65 22.41 15.29 -1.36
CA GLY A 65 22.07 15.85 -0.05
C GLY A 65 20.71 15.38 0.45
N ASP A 66 20.44 15.68 1.72
CA ASP A 66 19.18 15.30 2.37
C ASP A 66 18.05 16.24 1.91
N LEU A 67 16.96 15.65 1.41
CA LEU A 67 15.74 16.38 1.06
C LEU A 67 14.87 16.51 2.31
N ASP A 68 15.14 17.55 3.09
CA ASP A 68 14.43 17.85 4.34
C ASP A 68 13.23 18.79 4.11
N PHE A 69 12.04 18.22 4.00
CA PHE A 69 10.79 18.94 3.89
C PHE A 69 10.39 19.66 5.20
N THR A 70 10.92 19.24 6.35
CA THR A 70 10.69 19.94 7.64
C THR A 70 11.45 21.27 7.72
N ALA A 71 12.43 21.49 6.82
CA ALA A 71 13.13 22.76 6.69
C ALA A 71 12.29 23.86 6.00
N ILE A 72 11.15 23.51 5.41
CA ILE A 72 10.17 24.50 4.94
C ILE A 72 9.57 25.17 6.16
N LYS A 73 9.52 26.52 6.18
CA LYS A 73 9.04 27.29 7.32
C LYS A 73 7.65 26.79 7.74
N ALA A 74 7.52 26.39 9.00
CA ALA A 74 6.23 26.02 9.57
C ALA A 74 5.30 27.23 9.54
N GLU A 75 4.05 27.00 9.12
CA GLU A 75 3.06 28.08 9.07
C GLU A 75 2.36 28.26 10.43
N ASN A 76 2.31 27.22 11.27
CA ASN A 76 1.62 27.23 12.56
C ASN A 76 2.26 26.28 13.60
N ASP A 77 2.05 26.60 14.87
CA ASP A 77 2.24 25.70 16.01
C ASP A 77 0.93 24.93 16.22
N GLU A 78 0.94 23.61 16.04
CA GLU A 78 -0.25 22.77 16.26
C GLU A 78 -0.55 22.65 17.76
N SER A 79 0.51 22.56 18.55
CA SER A 79 0.51 22.66 20.00
C SER A 79 1.92 23.00 20.48
N ILE A 80 2.13 23.11 21.79
CA ILE A 80 3.44 23.43 22.35
C ILE A 80 4.45 22.36 21.94
N GLY A 81 5.43 22.76 21.11
CA GLY A 81 6.48 21.87 20.61
C GLY A 81 6.07 21.01 19.42
N GLU A 82 4.92 21.23 18.80
CA GLU A 82 4.48 20.50 17.60
C GLU A 82 4.35 21.49 16.44
N TYR A 83 5.19 21.34 15.41
CA TYR A 83 5.28 22.25 14.28
C TYR A 83 4.90 21.54 12.98
N ARG A 84 4.14 22.23 12.12
CA ARG A 84 3.79 21.69 10.80
C ARG A 84 4.16 22.61 9.65
N SER A 85 4.90 22.05 8.70
CA SER A 85 5.24 22.69 7.43
C SER A 85 4.22 22.30 6.36
N TYR A 86 3.78 23.26 5.55
CA TYR A 86 2.82 23.03 4.48
C TYR A 86 3.51 23.17 3.13
N ILE A 87 3.43 22.11 2.32
CA ILE A 87 3.96 22.08 0.98
C ILE A 87 2.82 22.25 0.00
N ASN A 88 2.72 23.44 -0.58
CA ASN A 88 1.65 23.83 -1.50
C ASN A 88 2.00 23.61 -2.97
N SER A 89 3.20 23.08 -3.25
CA SER A 89 3.66 22.67 -4.57
C SER A 89 3.34 21.21 -4.88
N SER A 90 3.06 20.90 -6.15
CA SER A 90 3.08 19.52 -6.62
C SER A 90 4.52 19.04 -6.73
N ILE A 91 4.81 17.83 -6.28
CA ILE A 91 6.14 17.21 -6.33
C ILE A 91 6.09 15.98 -7.21
N THR A 92 6.96 15.94 -8.23
CA THR A 92 7.04 14.83 -9.17
C THR A 92 8.49 14.52 -9.54
N PHE A 93 8.90 13.30 -9.26
CA PHE A 93 10.16 12.71 -9.66
C PHE A 93 9.88 11.44 -10.47
N ILE A 94 10.57 11.29 -11.60
CA ILE A 94 10.43 10.12 -12.48
C ILE A 94 11.84 9.61 -12.80
N ASN A 95 12.10 8.32 -12.56
CA ASN A 95 13.43 7.72 -12.79
C ASN A 95 14.56 8.51 -12.08
N CYS A 96 14.35 8.94 -10.84
CA CYS A 96 15.34 9.72 -10.09
C CYS A 96 16.01 8.87 -9.01
N SER A 97 17.27 9.13 -8.70
CA SER A 97 18.02 8.49 -7.61
C SER A 97 18.32 9.52 -6.51
N PHE A 98 17.98 9.22 -5.26
CA PHE A 98 18.21 10.06 -4.10
C PHE A 98 19.40 9.50 -3.31
N GLU A 99 20.50 10.24 -3.25
CA GLU A 99 21.72 9.85 -2.52
C GLU A 99 21.58 10.08 -1.00
N GLY A 100 20.82 11.09 -0.60
CA GLY A 100 20.59 11.46 0.80
C GLY A 100 19.21 11.03 1.32
N LYS A 101 18.96 11.35 2.59
CA LYS A 101 17.70 11.04 3.27
C LYS A 101 16.55 11.85 2.69
N LEU A 102 15.34 11.31 2.82
CA LEU A 102 14.12 12.06 2.57
C LEU A 102 13.34 12.22 3.88
N ILE A 103 13.20 13.46 4.34
CA ILE A 103 12.78 13.77 5.71
C ILE A 103 11.52 14.64 5.67
N ALA A 104 10.40 14.11 6.13
CA ALA A 104 9.15 14.81 6.36
C ALA A 104 8.67 14.72 7.82
N SER A 105 9.49 14.13 8.69
CA SER A 105 9.31 14.12 10.13
C SER A 105 10.66 14.17 10.84
N ARG A 106 10.76 15.04 11.84
CA ARG A 106 11.97 15.19 12.66
C ARG A 106 11.59 15.52 14.09
N LYS A 107 12.32 14.95 15.04
CA LYS A 107 12.31 15.37 16.44
C LYS A 107 13.58 16.14 16.75
N ASP A 108 13.43 17.37 17.20
CA ASP A 108 14.50 18.16 17.76
C ASP A 108 14.74 17.70 19.21
N THR A 109 15.95 17.21 19.47
CA THR A 109 16.31 16.65 20.78
C THR A 109 16.52 17.73 21.84
N ASP A 110 16.86 18.95 21.45
CA ASP A 110 17.31 19.99 22.37
C ASP A 110 16.11 20.68 23.03
N ASN A 111 15.07 20.97 22.25
CA ASN A 111 13.82 21.58 22.73
C ASN A 111 12.65 20.58 22.81
N LYS A 112 12.88 19.30 22.46
CA LYS A 112 11.85 18.24 22.35
C LYS A 112 10.72 18.57 21.37
N ALA A 113 10.96 19.45 20.41
CA ALA A 113 9.98 19.77 19.39
C ALA A 113 9.87 18.67 18.34
N ASN A 114 8.66 18.41 17.87
CA ASN A 114 8.41 17.56 16.72
C ASN A 114 8.01 18.43 15.52
N HIS A 115 8.52 18.05 14.36
CA HIS A 115 8.23 18.70 13.09
C HIS A 115 7.60 17.68 12.15
N TYR A 116 6.47 18.04 11.55
CA TYR A 116 5.76 17.23 10.56
C TYR A 116 5.48 18.03 9.29
N VAL A 117 5.02 17.33 8.26
CA VAL A 117 4.73 17.94 6.95
C VAL A 117 3.32 17.61 6.50
N THR A 118 2.62 18.61 5.95
CA THR A 118 1.45 18.41 5.09
C THR A 118 1.84 18.64 3.64
N PHE A 119 1.58 17.65 2.79
CA PHE A 119 1.66 17.78 1.34
C PHE A 119 0.26 18.09 0.79
N SER A 120 0.03 19.36 0.44
CA SER A 120 -1.29 19.84 0.00
C SER A 120 -1.63 19.42 -1.43
N LYS A 121 -0.64 19.00 -2.22
CA LYS A 121 -0.77 18.57 -3.62
C LYS A 121 -0.11 17.21 -3.85
N ASN A 122 -0.05 16.76 -5.10
CA ASN A 122 0.45 15.45 -5.47
C ASN A 122 1.91 15.25 -5.04
N LEU A 123 2.21 14.04 -4.56
CA LEU A 123 3.52 13.59 -4.15
C LEU A 123 3.86 12.33 -4.95
N THR A 124 4.72 12.47 -5.96
CA THR A 124 4.98 11.41 -6.94
C THR A 124 6.47 11.14 -7.08
N PHE A 125 6.84 9.87 -6.92
CA PHE A 125 8.16 9.30 -7.15
C PHE A 125 7.98 8.00 -7.93
N ILE A 126 8.03 8.07 -9.25
CA ILE A 126 7.85 6.89 -10.11
C ILE A 126 9.22 6.36 -10.50
N ASN A 127 9.40 5.03 -10.42
CA ASN A 127 10.65 4.34 -10.77
C ASN A 127 11.89 4.99 -10.11
N SER A 128 11.74 5.50 -8.89
CA SER A 128 12.80 6.24 -8.22
C SER A 128 13.54 5.35 -7.22
N GLU A 129 14.80 5.65 -6.96
CA GLU A 129 15.65 4.90 -6.05
C GLU A 129 16.00 5.77 -4.84
N PHE A 130 15.79 5.26 -3.63
CA PHE A 130 16.16 5.92 -2.38
C PHE A 130 17.27 5.13 -1.71
N LYS A 131 18.49 5.70 -1.72
CA LYS A 131 19.70 5.04 -1.18
C LYS A 131 19.88 5.20 0.32
N ALA A 132 19.07 6.05 0.94
CA ALA A 132 19.08 6.36 2.35
C ALA A 132 17.65 6.36 2.91
N GLU A 133 17.53 6.56 4.23
CA GLU A 133 16.27 6.51 4.96
C GLU A 133 15.20 7.47 4.39
N VAL A 134 13.97 6.97 4.34
CA VAL A 134 12.79 7.74 3.93
C VAL A 134 11.82 7.81 5.10
N ASN A 135 11.53 9.03 5.57
CA ASN A 135 10.67 9.25 6.74
C ASN A 135 9.53 10.21 6.45
N PHE A 136 8.32 9.67 6.31
CA PHE A 136 7.04 10.37 6.20
C PHE A 136 6.15 10.18 7.42
N SER A 137 6.72 9.83 8.59
CA SER A 137 5.93 9.59 9.79
C SER A 137 5.06 10.81 10.14
N GLU A 138 3.82 10.60 10.58
CA GLU A 138 2.85 11.64 10.98
C GLU A 138 2.57 12.72 9.90
N SER A 139 2.89 12.41 8.63
CA SER A 139 2.64 13.29 7.49
C SER A 139 1.19 13.22 7.03
N ASN A 140 0.63 14.37 6.68
CA ASN A 140 -0.69 14.46 6.03
C ASN A 140 -0.48 14.65 4.52
N ILE A 141 -1.01 13.75 3.70
CA ILE A 141 -0.83 13.86 2.25
C ILE A 141 -2.20 13.93 1.57
N ILE A 142 -2.51 15.12 1.07
CA ILE A 142 -3.83 15.48 0.52
C ILE A 142 -3.94 15.06 -0.94
N GLY A 143 -2.90 15.35 -1.73
CA GLY A 143 -2.86 14.99 -3.14
C GLY A 143 -2.60 13.51 -3.39
N ILE A 144 -2.60 13.13 -4.67
CA ILE A 144 -2.31 11.75 -5.09
C ILE A 144 -0.89 11.38 -4.69
N VAL A 145 -0.74 10.19 -4.11
CA VAL A 145 0.56 9.62 -3.75
C VAL A 145 0.88 8.46 -4.67
N ASN A 146 2.05 8.51 -5.29
CA ASN A 146 2.49 7.47 -6.21
C ASN A 146 3.99 7.22 -6.08
N PHE A 147 4.35 6.04 -5.55
CA PHE A 147 5.69 5.51 -5.43
C PHE A 147 5.97 4.35 -6.41
N ALA A 148 5.08 4.10 -7.37
CA ALA A 148 5.12 2.89 -8.19
C ALA A 148 6.47 2.67 -8.90
N GLY A 149 6.92 1.41 -8.89
CA GLY A 149 8.21 0.99 -9.45
C GLY A 149 9.45 1.45 -8.68
N SER A 150 9.28 2.09 -7.51
CA SER A 150 10.41 2.64 -6.76
C SER A 150 11.12 1.61 -5.90
N THR A 151 12.39 1.83 -5.61
CA THR A 151 13.21 0.99 -4.73
C THR A 151 13.69 1.79 -3.52
N PHE A 152 13.54 1.21 -2.33
CA PHE A 152 13.97 1.77 -1.06
C PHE A 152 15.04 0.87 -0.46
N ASP A 153 16.29 1.34 -0.45
CA ASP A 153 17.43 0.56 -0.02
C ASP A 153 17.57 0.49 1.50
N GLU A 154 17.02 1.48 2.20
CA GLU A 154 17.05 1.64 3.64
C GLU A 154 15.64 1.71 4.25
N ILE A 155 15.59 1.83 5.58
CA ILE A 155 14.34 1.86 6.34
C ILE A 155 13.41 2.96 5.81
N THR A 156 12.14 2.59 5.63
CA THR A 156 11.09 3.51 5.19
C THR A 156 9.96 3.57 6.21
N SER A 157 9.56 4.78 6.61
CA SER A 157 8.49 4.98 7.58
C SER A 157 7.40 5.91 7.05
N PHE A 158 6.16 5.44 7.18
CA PHE A 158 4.91 6.18 7.06
C PHE A 158 4.09 6.06 8.36
N GLU A 159 4.74 5.73 9.47
CA GLU A 159 4.10 5.53 10.77
C GLU A 159 3.23 6.76 11.14
N GLY A 160 1.95 6.55 11.43
CA GLY A 160 0.99 7.62 11.74
C GLY A 160 0.61 8.53 10.56
N ALA A 161 1.13 8.31 9.35
CA ALA A 161 0.77 9.12 8.19
C ALA A 161 -0.69 8.94 7.79
N VAL A 162 -1.29 9.99 7.20
CA VAL A 162 -2.65 9.98 6.68
C VAL A 162 -2.66 10.32 5.20
N PHE A 163 -3.10 9.37 4.39
CA PHE A 163 -3.30 9.53 2.95
C PHE A 163 -4.76 9.86 2.66
N PHE A 164 -5.06 11.13 2.38
CA PHE A 164 -6.43 11.60 2.10
C PHE A 164 -6.87 11.37 0.65
N SER A 165 -5.95 10.99 -0.22
CA SER A 165 -6.23 10.79 -1.64
C SER A 165 -7.18 9.61 -1.87
N LYS A 166 -7.90 9.63 -3.01
CA LYS A 166 -8.77 8.51 -3.41
C LYS A 166 -8.00 7.22 -3.65
N SER A 167 -6.72 7.29 -3.99
CA SER A 167 -5.88 6.12 -4.24
C SER A 167 -4.40 6.45 -4.02
N THR A 168 -3.71 5.56 -3.32
CA THR A 168 -2.28 5.61 -3.03
C THR A 168 -1.60 4.43 -3.70
N PHE A 169 -0.54 4.68 -4.47
CA PHE A 169 0.08 3.69 -5.34
C PHE A 169 1.51 3.37 -4.89
N PHE A 170 1.76 2.09 -4.61
CA PHE A 170 3.08 1.52 -4.36
C PHE A 170 3.39 0.35 -5.31
N SER A 171 2.50 0.03 -6.24
CA SER A 171 2.64 -1.13 -7.13
C SER A 171 4.03 -1.26 -7.76
N GLU A 172 4.55 -2.48 -7.81
CA GLU A 172 5.88 -2.83 -8.33
C GLU A 172 7.07 -2.20 -7.57
N SER A 173 6.86 -1.71 -6.34
CA SER A 173 7.95 -1.19 -5.51
C SER A 173 8.71 -2.30 -4.77
N ASN A 174 9.98 -2.04 -4.46
CA ASN A 174 10.83 -2.90 -3.64
C ASN A 174 11.31 -2.18 -2.37
N PHE A 175 11.13 -2.81 -1.21
CA PHE A 175 11.62 -2.33 0.08
C PHE A 175 12.65 -3.33 0.63
N LYS A 176 13.93 -2.96 0.58
CA LYS A 176 15.04 -3.85 0.96
C LYS A 176 15.21 -4.01 2.47
N LYS A 177 14.67 -3.06 3.24
CA LYS A 177 14.72 -3.02 4.71
C LYS A 177 13.31 -2.85 5.28
N GLU A 178 13.24 -2.54 6.57
CA GLU A 178 11.99 -2.41 7.30
C GLU A 178 11.07 -1.33 6.69
N LEU A 179 9.79 -1.67 6.53
CA LEU A 179 8.73 -0.75 6.13
C LEU A 179 7.67 -0.63 7.22
N LYS A 180 7.43 0.61 7.63
CA LYS A 180 6.55 0.97 8.74
C LYS A 180 5.30 1.72 8.27
N PHE A 181 4.15 1.09 8.39
CA PHE A 181 2.81 1.66 8.22
C PHE A 181 1.98 1.58 9.52
N GLN A 182 2.63 1.52 10.67
CA GLN A 182 1.92 1.44 11.94
C GLN A 182 1.05 2.69 12.14
N ARG A 183 -0.21 2.50 12.53
CA ARG A 183 -1.19 3.58 12.72
C ARG A 183 -1.45 4.45 11.48
N THR A 184 -0.99 4.03 10.29
CA THR A 184 -1.24 4.76 9.06
C THR A 184 -2.73 4.67 8.69
N VAL A 185 -3.29 5.76 8.17
CA VAL A 185 -4.66 5.80 7.64
C VAL A 185 -4.64 6.02 6.14
N PHE A 186 -5.29 5.12 5.40
CA PHE A 186 -5.59 5.31 3.98
C PHE A 186 -7.08 5.62 3.83
N GLU A 187 -7.44 6.86 3.52
CA GLU A 187 -8.83 7.28 3.31
C GLU A 187 -9.41 6.65 2.04
N GLY A 188 -8.59 6.50 1.00
CA GLY A 188 -8.94 5.87 -0.27
C GLY A 188 -8.39 4.46 -0.42
N ASN A 189 -8.26 4.02 -1.67
CA ASN A 189 -7.66 2.73 -2.00
C ASN A 189 -6.14 2.74 -1.76
N ALA A 190 -5.58 1.59 -1.39
CA ALA A 190 -4.14 1.39 -1.25
C ALA A 190 -3.68 0.24 -2.16
N GLU A 191 -2.75 0.52 -3.07
CA GLU A 191 -2.29 -0.44 -4.08
C GLU A 191 -0.84 -0.83 -3.86
N PHE A 192 -0.61 -2.10 -3.52
CA PHE A 192 0.69 -2.72 -3.30
C PHE A 192 0.91 -3.90 -4.25
N LEU A 193 0.30 -3.89 -5.43
CA LEU A 193 0.37 -4.98 -6.40
C LEU A 193 1.83 -5.26 -6.80
N LYS A 194 2.23 -6.53 -6.79
CA LYS A 194 3.58 -6.97 -7.18
C LYS A 194 4.72 -6.28 -6.43
N CYS A 195 4.48 -5.81 -5.20
CA CYS A 195 5.57 -5.31 -4.37
C CYS A 195 6.45 -6.46 -3.89
N THR A 196 7.72 -6.15 -3.59
CA THR A 196 8.60 -7.03 -2.82
C THR A 196 9.00 -6.32 -1.54
N PHE A 197 8.74 -6.97 -0.41
CA PHE A 197 9.17 -6.53 0.91
C PHE A 197 10.25 -7.51 1.40
N GLU A 198 11.52 -7.16 1.21
CA GLU A 198 12.66 -7.99 1.62
C GLU A 198 12.93 -7.85 3.14
N GLY A 199 12.49 -6.74 3.75
CA GLY A 199 12.56 -6.50 5.19
C GLY A 199 11.24 -6.76 5.92
N ILE A 200 11.26 -6.58 7.24
CA ILE A 200 10.06 -6.66 8.09
C ILE A 200 9.07 -5.58 7.65
N THR A 201 7.81 -5.96 7.46
CA THR A 201 6.74 -5.03 7.08
C THR A 201 5.65 -5.02 8.12
N SER A 202 5.24 -3.84 8.56
CA SER A 202 4.22 -3.71 9.60
C SER A 202 3.17 -2.68 9.23
N PHE A 203 1.92 -3.15 9.20
CA PHE A 203 0.67 -2.38 9.11
C PHE A 203 -0.07 -2.41 10.45
N GLN A 204 0.65 -2.57 11.56
CA GLN A 204 0.03 -2.72 12.88
C GLN A 204 -0.86 -1.51 13.18
N SER A 205 -2.12 -1.78 13.55
CA SER A 205 -3.13 -0.76 13.83
C SER A 205 -3.39 0.22 12.67
N ALA A 206 -3.05 -0.15 11.42
CA ALA A 206 -3.39 0.64 10.26
C ALA A 206 -4.90 0.62 9.99
N VAL A 207 -5.42 1.69 9.38
CA VAL A 207 -6.82 1.81 8.98
C VAL A 207 -6.92 1.98 7.47
N LEU A 208 -7.50 1.00 6.80
CA LEU A 208 -7.73 0.97 5.35
C LEU A 208 -9.21 1.24 5.08
N LYS A 209 -9.57 2.50 4.79
CA LYS A 209 -10.97 2.87 4.59
C LYS A 209 -11.49 2.49 3.20
N GLY A 210 -10.63 2.55 2.19
CA GLY A 210 -10.90 2.03 0.84
C GLY A 210 -10.48 0.57 0.67
N ASN A 211 -10.41 0.12 -0.58
CA ASN A 211 -9.92 -1.22 -0.90
C ASN A 211 -8.38 -1.27 -0.81
N ALA A 212 -7.83 -2.40 -0.38
CA ALA A 212 -6.39 -2.65 -0.36
C ALA A 212 -6.02 -3.85 -1.24
N GLN A 213 -4.99 -3.70 -2.06
CA GLN A 213 -4.55 -4.71 -3.03
C GLN A 213 -3.10 -5.10 -2.77
N PHE A 214 -2.87 -6.35 -2.39
CA PHE A 214 -1.56 -6.97 -2.18
C PHE A 214 -1.36 -8.16 -3.13
N GLY A 215 -1.95 -8.07 -4.32
CA GLY A 215 -1.92 -9.14 -5.30
C GLY A 215 -0.52 -9.36 -5.88
N ALA A 216 -0.09 -10.62 -5.97
CA ALA A 216 1.25 -11.02 -6.43
C ALA A 216 2.41 -10.39 -5.63
N THR A 217 2.15 -9.98 -4.39
CA THR A 217 3.12 -9.33 -3.50
C THR A 217 3.93 -10.38 -2.72
N LYS A 218 5.22 -10.11 -2.52
CA LYS A 218 6.12 -10.99 -1.76
C LYS A 218 6.51 -10.35 -0.43
N PHE A 219 6.30 -11.07 0.65
CA PHE A 219 6.80 -10.73 1.99
C PHE A 219 7.91 -11.73 2.35
N GLU A 220 9.17 -11.33 2.19
CA GLU A 220 10.31 -12.24 2.39
C GLU A 220 10.64 -12.45 3.88
N GLN A 221 10.21 -11.50 4.73
CA GLN A 221 10.34 -11.54 6.18
C GLN A 221 8.98 -11.44 6.87
N TYR A 222 8.97 -11.16 8.17
CA TYR A 222 7.78 -10.98 8.98
C TYR A 222 6.85 -9.90 8.40
N ALA A 223 5.57 -10.25 8.26
CA ALA A 223 4.51 -9.33 7.84
C ALA A 223 3.45 -9.23 8.94
N ASP A 224 3.35 -8.05 9.56
CA ASP A 224 2.50 -7.82 10.72
C ASP A 224 1.33 -6.87 10.37
N PHE A 225 0.11 -7.40 10.40
CA PHE A 225 -1.16 -6.71 10.21
C PHE A 225 -2.00 -6.75 11.51
N THR A 226 -1.37 -6.89 12.67
CA THR A 226 -2.08 -6.96 13.96
C THR A 226 -2.91 -5.70 14.21
N ASN A 227 -4.12 -5.85 14.73
CA ASN A 227 -5.08 -4.76 15.00
C ASN A 227 -5.50 -3.96 13.75
N ILE A 228 -5.33 -4.50 12.54
CA ILE A 228 -5.72 -3.78 11.33
C ILE A 228 -7.25 -3.63 11.22
N ILE A 229 -7.69 -2.47 10.76
CA ILE A 229 -9.11 -2.21 10.46
C ILE A 229 -9.25 -1.97 8.96
N VAL A 230 -10.07 -2.77 8.30
CA VAL A 230 -10.32 -2.66 6.86
C VAL A 230 -11.81 -2.46 6.60
N ASN A 231 -12.19 -1.26 6.18
CA ASN A 231 -13.59 -0.94 5.85
C ASN A 231 -13.94 -1.40 4.42
N GLY A 232 -12.99 -1.25 3.49
CA GLY A 232 -13.12 -1.79 2.14
C GLY A 232 -12.79 -3.28 2.07
N ALA A 233 -12.57 -3.77 0.86
CA ALA A 233 -12.10 -5.13 0.64
C ALA A 233 -10.57 -5.18 0.57
N VAL A 234 -9.98 -6.26 1.08
CA VAL A 234 -8.55 -6.54 1.00
C VAL A 234 -8.29 -7.86 0.27
N TYR A 235 -7.33 -7.83 -0.65
CA TYR A 235 -7.02 -8.95 -1.53
C TYR A 235 -5.52 -9.23 -1.52
N PHE A 236 -5.15 -10.45 -1.14
CA PHE A 236 -3.79 -10.99 -1.14
C PHE A 236 -3.65 -12.10 -2.20
N ASN A 237 -4.37 -11.97 -3.30
CA ASN A 237 -4.41 -13.01 -4.34
C ASN A 237 -3.01 -13.18 -4.96
N TYR A 238 -2.51 -14.41 -5.06
CA TYR A 238 -1.15 -14.71 -5.49
C TYR A 238 -0.03 -14.15 -4.60
N ALA A 239 -0.35 -13.64 -3.40
CA ALA A 239 0.68 -13.18 -2.47
C ALA A 239 1.47 -14.36 -1.88
N GLU A 240 2.75 -14.15 -1.61
CA GLU A 240 3.65 -15.13 -1.01
C GLU A 240 4.25 -14.59 0.29
N PHE A 241 4.09 -15.35 1.38
CA PHE A 241 4.64 -15.05 2.70
C PHE A 241 5.71 -16.09 3.04
N PHE A 242 6.99 -15.69 2.99
CA PHE A 242 8.13 -16.58 3.19
C PHE A 242 8.50 -16.82 4.65
N LYS A 243 7.95 -16.00 5.57
CA LYS A 243 8.06 -16.15 7.02
C LYS A 243 6.67 -16.07 7.64
N GLN A 244 6.58 -15.62 8.89
CA GLN A 244 5.33 -15.53 9.61
C GLN A 244 4.51 -14.31 9.15
N ALA A 245 3.23 -14.55 8.87
CA ALA A 245 2.24 -13.53 8.53
C ALA A 245 1.21 -13.46 9.67
N ILE A 246 1.03 -12.27 10.26
CA ILE A 246 0.20 -12.06 11.45
C ILE A 246 -0.93 -11.11 11.10
N PHE A 247 -2.17 -11.54 11.30
CA PHE A 247 -3.39 -10.76 11.09
C PHE A 247 -4.23 -10.72 12.37
N ASP A 248 -3.62 -10.89 13.53
CA ASP A 248 -4.34 -11.03 14.79
C ASP A 248 -5.13 -9.77 15.17
N ASN A 249 -6.28 -9.95 15.82
CA ASN A 249 -7.13 -8.86 16.34
C ASN A 249 -7.61 -7.86 15.27
N GLY A 250 -7.65 -8.27 14.00
CA GLY A 250 -8.14 -7.47 12.90
C GLY A 250 -9.67 -7.44 12.78
N THR A 251 -10.17 -6.39 12.14
CA THR A 251 -11.59 -6.23 11.81
C THR A 251 -11.76 -5.95 10.32
N PHE A 252 -12.50 -6.80 9.63
CA PHE A 252 -12.67 -6.76 8.17
C PHE A 252 -14.15 -6.61 7.80
N PHE A 253 -14.53 -5.40 7.36
CA PHE A 253 -15.91 -5.10 6.96
C PHE A 253 -16.22 -5.54 5.53
N GLY A 254 -15.27 -5.36 4.61
CA GLY A 254 -15.37 -5.83 3.24
C GLY A 254 -14.85 -7.26 3.05
N ARG A 255 -14.64 -7.65 1.78
CA ARG A 255 -14.12 -8.98 1.44
C ARG A 255 -12.68 -9.14 1.92
N PHE A 256 -12.34 -10.35 2.37
CA PHE A 256 -11.00 -10.76 2.76
C PHE A 256 -10.60 -11.97 1.91
N GLU A 257 -9.68 -11.80 0.96
CA GLU A 257 -9.38 -12.83 -0.05
C GLU A 257 -7.90 -13.18 -0.15
N PHE A 258 -7.63 -14.49 -0.20
CA PHE A 258 -6.32 -15.13 -0.35
C PHE A 258 -6.39 -16.19 -1.45
N ILE A 259 -6.69 -15.78 -2.69
CA ILE A 259 -6.81 -16.72 -3.82
C ILE A 259 -5.43 -17.07 -4.37
N GLN A 260 -5.09 -18.35 -4.46
CA GLN A 260 -3.78 -18.82 -4.96
C GLN A 260 -2.58 -18.19 -4.23
N SER A 261 -2.77 -17.81 -2.98
CA SER A 261 -1.71 -17.29 -2.10
C SER A 261 -0.90 -18.43 -1.47
N ILE A 262 0.31 -18.14 -1.00
CA ILE A 262 1.20 -19.12 -0.39
C ILE A 262 1.71 -18.60 0.95
N PHE A 263 1.49 -19.38 2.01
CA PHE A 263 2.09 -19.18 3.32
C PHE A 263 3.13 -20.28 3.53
N HIS A 264 4.42 -19.95 3.48
CA HIS A 264 5.47 -20.97 3.59
C HIS A 264 5.64 -21.51 5.01
N TYR A 265 5.28 -20.73 6.04
CA TYR A 265 5.45 -21.09 7.44
C TYR A 265 4.18 -20.78 8.24
N ILE A 266 4.26 -19.85 9.19
CA ILE A 266 3.19 -19.56 10.15
C ILE A 266 2.24 -18.51 9.58
N ALA A 267 0.93 -18.78 9.65
CA ALA A 267 -0.11 -17.82 9.34
C ALA A 267 -1.06 -17.66 10.53
N GLU A 268 -1.15 -16.46 11.07
CA GLU A 268 -1.96 -16.16 12.25
C GLU A 268 -3.15 -15.27 11.90
N PHE A 269 -4.34 -15.75 12.21
CA PHE A 269 -5.61 -15.07 12.04
C PHE A 269 -6.45 -15.20 13.31
N LYS A 270 -5.86 -15.02 14.50
CA LYS A 270 -6.57 -15.18 15.77
C LYS A 270 -7.35 -13.91 16.14
N ASN A 271 -8.42 -14.09 16.90
CA ASN A 271 -9.26 -13.01 17.45
C ASN A 271 -9.79 -12.04 16.39
N ASN A 272 -10.00 -12.51 15.16
CA ASN A 272 -10.46 -11.65 14.08
C ASN A 272 -11.98 -11.57 14.01
N THR A 273 -12.48 -10.44 13.55
CA THR A 273 -13.89 -10.27 13.19
C THR A 273 -14.04 -10.02 11.70
N PHE A 274 -14.66 -10.96 10.99
CA PHE A 274 -14.92 -10.88 9.56
C PHE A 274 -16.42 -10.65 9.31
N TYR A 275 -16.79 -9.44 8.90
CA TYR A 275 -18.17 -9.13 8.49
C TYR A 275 -18.43 -9.47 7.01
N GLY A 276 -17.42 -9.26 6.17
CA GLY A 276 -17.50 -9.58 4.75
C GLY A 276 -17.18 -11.04 4.43
N LYS A 277 -17.38 -11.40 3.16
CA LYS A 277 -17.05 -12.75 2.66
C LYS A 277 -15.55 -12.99 2.73
N THR A 278 -15.18 -14.14 3.28
CA THR A 278 -13.78 -14.58 3.41
C THR A 278 -13.49 -15.75 2.47
N LYS A 279 -12.34 -15.70 1.78
CA LYS A 279 -11.93 -16.74 0.82
C LYS A 279 -10.45 -17.07 0.94
N PHE A 280 -10.16 -18.37 0.88
CA PHE A 280 -8.83 -18.97 0.81
C PHE A 280 -8.74 -19.96 -0.37
N THR A 281 -9.48 -19.69 -1.45
CA THR A 281 -9.55 -20.59 -2.62
C THR A 281 -8.16 -20.84 -3.21
N GLN A 282 -7.76 -22.10 -3.31
CA GLN A 282 -6.43 -22.51 -3.79
C GLN A 282 -5.25 -21.91 -2.98
N ALA A 283 -5.50 -21.45 -1.75
CA ALA A 283 -4.43 -21.00 -0.86
C ALA A 283 -3.59 -22.20 -0.42
N ASN A 284 -2.26 -22.02 -0.38
CA ASN A 284 -1.32 -23.00 0.12
C ASN A 284 -0.86 -22.62 1.52
N PHE A 285 -1.16 -23.47 2.51
CA PHE A 285 -0.68 -23.32 3.88
C PHE A 285 0.42 -24.35 4.12
N GLY A 286 1.67 -23.90 4.20
CA GLY A 286 2.86 -24.74 4.37
C GLY A 286 3.27 -25.01 5.83
N GLY A 287 2.60 -24.38 6.80
CA GLY A 287 2.90 -24.56 8.22
C GLY A 287 1.70 -24.32 9.12
N LYS A 288 1.97 -23.99 10.39
CA LYS A 288 0.94 -23.79 11.40
C LYS A 288 0.05 -22.59 11.06
N THR A 289 -1.25 -22.80 11.09
CA THR A 289 -2.26 -21.81 10.73
C THR A 289 -3.30 -21.69 11.84
N PHE A 290 -3.50 -20.48 12.35
CA PHE A 290 -4.32 -20.24 13.54
C PHE A 290 -5.52 -19.35 13.20
N PHE A 291 -6.72 -19.77 13.58
CA PHE A 291 -7.98 -19.02 13.44
C PHE A 291 -8.73 -18.88 14.78
N ASP A 292 -8.03 -19.14 15.89
CA ASP A 292 -8.61 -19.20 17.22
C ASP A 292 -9.37 -17.92 17.58
N ASN A 293 -10.54 -18.09 18.21
CA ASN A 293 -11.44 -17.02 18.64
C ASN A 293 -11.91 -16.07 17.53
N SER A 294 -11.78 -16.45 16.26
CA SER A 294 -12.26 -15.62 15.15
C SER A 294 -13.76 -15.83 14.87
N VAL A 295 -14.43 -14.76 14.45
CA VAL A 295 -15.86 -14.74 14.16
C VAL A 295 -16.10 -14.38 12.69
N PHE A 296 -16.83 -15.24 11.98
CA PHE A 296 -17.22 -15.02 10.59
C PHE A 296 -18.73 -14.80 10.49
N TYR A 297 -19.14 -13.57 10.17
CA TYR A 297 -20.55 -13.19 10.08
C TYR A 297 -21.23 -13.58 8.75
N ASN A 298 -20.48 -14.01 7.75
CA ASN A 298 -20.99 -14.42 6.45
C ASN A 298 -20.89 -15.94 6.23
N GLY A 299 -20.98 -16.72 7.31
CA GLY A 299 -20.79 -18.16 7.29
C GLY A 299 -19.32 -18.58 7.17
N LYS A 300 -19.10 -19.86 6.87
CA LYS A 300 -17.76 -20.43 6.71
C LYS A 300 -17.00 -19.78 5.53
N PRO A 301 -15.68 -19.55 5.66
CA PRO A 301 -14.84 -19.15 4.53
C PRO A 301 -14.94 -20.13 3.34
N ASN A 302 -14.83 -19.60 2.12
CA ASN A 302 -14.59 -20.47 0.96
C ASN A 302 -13.16 -21.01 1.05
N THR A 303 -13.03 -22.34 1.08
CA THR A 303 -11.78 -23.09 1.24
C THR A 303 -11.58 -24.10 0.11
N GLU A 304 -12.21 -23.84 -1.04
CA GLU A 304 -12.12 -24.69 -2.23
C GLU A 304 -10.66 -24.85 -2.66
N ASP A 305 -10.25 -26.10 -2.87
CA ASP A 305 -8.91 -26.48 -3.33
C ASP A 305 -7.74 -25.95 -2.48
N ILE A 306 -7.92 -25.74 -1.16
CA ILE A 306 -6.78 -25.43 -0.28
C ILE A 306 -5.70 -26.51 -0.43
N ILE A 307 -4.46 -26.05 -0.54
CA ILE A 307 -3.27 -26.87 -0.61
C ILE A 307 -2.62 -26.90 0.77
N THR A 308 -2.23 -28.08 1.22
CA THR A 308 -1.54 -28.29 2.50
C THR A 308 -0.27 -29.11 2.28
N THR A 309 0.62 -29.07 3.26
CA THR A 309 1.83 -29.87 3.32
C THR A 309 1.77 -30.77 4.57
N LYS A 310 2.78 -31.63 4.75
CA LYS A 310 2.88 -32.48 5.95
C LYS A 310 3.05 -31.69 7.26
N ASP A 311 3.53 -30.45 7.17
CA ASP A 311 3.84 -29.59 8.31
C ASP A 311 2.68 -28.62 8.62
N THR A 312 1.58 -28.73 7.85
CA THR A 312 0.38 -27.92 8.02
C THR A 312 -0.43 -28.41 9.21
N ASP A 313 -0.75 -27.48 10.10
CA ASP A 313 -1.57 -27.73 11.28
C ASP A 313 -2.54 -26.55 11.45
N PHE A 314 -3.84 -26.83 11.54
CA PHE A 314 -4.87 -25.79 11.66
C PHE A 314 -5.48 -25.80 13.06
N THR A 315 -5.46 -24.64 13.72
CA THR A 315 -6.17 -24.44 14.98
C THR A 315 -7.35 -23.49 14.77
N LEU A 316 -8.53 -23.90 15.24
CA LEU A 316 -9.79 -23.15 15.10
C LEU A 316 -10.56 -23.13 16.43
N GLU A 317 -9.85 -23.09 17.57
CA GLU A 317 -10.50 -23.13 18.88
C GLU A 317 -11.41 -21.92 19.05
N ASN A 318 -12.64 -22.14 19.49
CA ASN A 318 -13.66 -21.09 19.65
C ASN A 318 -13.95 -20.26 18.39
N THR A 319 -13.61 -20.74 17.19
CA THR A 319 -14.01 -20.07 15.94
C THR A 319 -15.52 -20.17 15.75
N ILE A 320 -16.17 -19.03 15.47
CA ILE A 320 -17.63 -18.93 15.33
C ILE A 320 -17.99 -18.61 13.88
N TYR A 321 -18.98 -19.33 13.34
CA TYR A 321 -19.58 -19.04 12.03
C TYR A 321 -21.06 -18.68 12.20
N ILE A 322 -21.43 -17.49 11.76
CA ILE A 322 -22.82 -17.01 11.79
C ILE A 322 -23.38 -17.10 10.37
N GLU A 323 -24.41 -17.92 10.21
CA GLU A 323 -25.15 -18.09 8.96
C GLU A 323 -25.99 -16.83 8.67
N SER A 324 -26.04 -16.39 7.40
CA SER A 324 -26.74 -15.17 6.97
C SER A 324 -28.22 -15.14 7.35
N GLN A 325 -28.89 -16.30 7.38
CA GLN A 325 -30.29 -16.43 7.79
C GLN A 325 -30.54 -16.07 9.27
N LYS A 326 -29.51 -16.20 10.15
CA LYS A 326 -29.66 -15.85 11.57
C LYS A 326 -29.55 -14.35 11.84
N LEU A 327 -29.01 -13.58 10.90
CA LEU A 327 -28.86 -12.12 11.03
C LEU A 327 -30.14 -11.36 10.67
N GLU A 328 -31.06 -11.96 9.92
CA GLU A 328 -32.36 -11.34 9.59
C GLU A 328 -33.26 -11.17 10.83
N ASN A 329 -33.04 -11.96 11.88
CA ASN A 329 -33.81 -11.91 13.13
C ASN A 329 -33.39 -10.79 14.09
N PHE A 330 -32.43 -9.95 13.70
CA PHE A 330 -31.90 -8.83 14.51
C PHE A 330 -32.20 -7.45 13.91
N LYS A 331 -33.07 -7.36 12.89
CA LYS A 331 -33.49 -6.08 12.31
C LYS A 331 -34.68 -5.45 13.01
#